data_AF-A0A223SAM4-F1
#
_entry.id   AF-A0A223SAM4-F1
#
_cell.length_a   1.000
_cell.length_b   1.000
_cell.length_c   1.000
_cell.angle_alpha   90.00
_cell.angle_beta   90.00
_cell.angle_gamma   90.00
#
_symmetry.space_group_name_H-M   'P 1'
#
loop_
_entity.id
_entity.type
_entity.pdbx_description
1 polymer ?
#
loop_
_entity_poly.entity_id
_entity_poly.type
_entity_poly.pdbx_seq_one_letter_code
_entity_poly.pdbx_strand_id
1 'polypeptide(L)'
;MQRAVHSGGGISVPRDAVTRLRKAIDALTHAPRPPGVKKLVGGRGEYRIRVGHYRIVYELHDDVLVIEVISLGHRREIYRRER
;
A
#
# COMPACT_ATOMS: atom_id res chain seq x y z
N MET A 1 -17.18 -11.25 2.83
CA MET A 1 -17.78 -9.91 2.95
C MET A 1 -16.65 -8.93 3.29
N GLN A 2 -15.93 -8.41 2.28
CA GLN A 2 -14.72 -7.59 2.50
C GLN A 2 -15.04 -6.11 2.41
N ARG A 3 -14.90 -5.39 3.53
CA ARG A 3 -14.83 -3.92 3.54
C ARG A 3 -13.37 -3.54 3.69
N ALA A 4 -12.74 -3.20 2.58
CA ALA A 4 -11.48 -2.47 2.57
C ALA A 4 -11.82 -0.97 2.65
N VAL A 5 -11.61 -0.35 3.80
CA VAL A 5 -11.84 1.09 3.99
C VAL A 5 -10.60 1.83 3.48
N HIS A 6 -10.74 2.49 2.33
CA HIS A 6 -9.75 3.44 1.80
C HIS A 6 -9.95 4.79 2.48
N SER A 7 -8.90 5.37 3.05
CA SER A 7 -8.87 6.78 3.42
C SER A 7 -7.47 7.35 3.20
N GLY A 8 -7.33 8.23 2.20
CA GLY A 8 -6.12 9.03 1.98
C GLY A 8 -5.97 9.59 0.56
N GLY A 9 -6.29 10.88 0.39
CA GLY A 9 -5.77 11.86 -0.59
C GLY A 9 -5.75 11.51 -2.09
N GLY A 10 -6.26 12.42 -2.94
CA GLY A 10 -6.31 12.27 -4.41
C GLY A 10 -4.94 12.19 -5.11
N ILE A 11 -4.25 11.07 -4.98
CA ILE A 11 -3.04 10.76 -5.73
C ILE A 11 -3.46 10.33 -7.13
N SER A 12 -2.99 11.03 -8.17
CA SER A 12 -3.10 10.51 -9.54
C SER A 12 -2.11 9.37 -9.70
N VAL A 13 -2.64 8.16 -9.68
CA VAL A 13 -1.89 6.92 -9.91
C VAL A 13 -2.03 6.56 -11.38
N PRO A 14 -0.93 6.40 -12.14
CA PRO A 14 -0.97 5.91 -13.51
C PRO A 14 -1.69 4.56 -13.62
N ARG A 15 -2.40 4.31 -14.73
CA ARG A 15 -3.23 3.10 -14.87
C ARG A 15 -2.42 1.80 -14.72
N ASP A 16 -1.21 1.76 -15.26
CA ASP A 16 -0.29 0.63 -15.13
C ASP A 16 0.13 0.38 -13.67
N ALA A 17 0.27 1.46 -12.88
CA ALA A 17 0.54 1.35 -11.45
C ALA A 17 -0.68 0.83 -10.69
N VAL A 18 -1.90 1.28 -11.02
CA VAL A 18 -3.15 0.74 -10.44
C VAL A 18 -3.26 -0.77 -10.68
N THR A 19 -3.01 -1.23 -11.90
CA THR A 19 -3.06 -2.67 -12.23
C THR A 19 -2.05 -3.48 -11.41
N ARG A 20 -0.81 -2.98 -11.27
CA ARG A 20 0.22 -3.65 -10.47
C ARG A 20 -0.11 -3.66 -8.98
N LEU A 21 -0.64 -2.55 -8.46
CA LEU A 21 -1.08 -2.43 -7.07
C LEU A 21 -2.22 -3.39 -6.76
N ARG A 22 -3.25 -3.47 -7.62
CA ARG A 22 -4.36 -4.43 -7.46
C ARG A 22 -3.86 -5.86 -7.41
N LYS A 23 -3.02 -6.27 -8.37
CA LYS A 23 -2.42 -7.62 -8.36
C LYS A 23 -1.65 -7.91 -7.08
N ALA A 24 -0.89 -6.93 -6.56
CA ALA A 24 -0.16 -7.09 -5.32
C ALA A 24 -1.10 -7.23 -4.10
N ILE A 25 -2.18 -6.44 -4.05
CA ILE A 25 -3.21 -6.51 -3.00
C ILE A 25 -3.94 -7.87 -3.04
N ASP A 26 -4.34 -8.32 -4.22
CA ASP A 26 -5.02 -9.61 -4.39
C ASP A 26 -4.11 -10.79 -3.99
N ALA A 27 -2.79 -10.67 -4.20
CA ALA A 27 -1.84 -11.68 -3.74
C ALA A 27 -1.73 -11.73 -2.20
N LEU A 28 -1.91 -10.60 -1.50
CA LEU A 28 -1.86 -10.55 -0.04
C LEU A 28 -3.00 -11.30 0.63
N THR A 29 -4.12 -11.53 -0.04
CA THR A 29 -5.23 -12.33 0.52
C THR A 29 -4.87 -13.81 0.64
N HIS A 30 -3.99 -14.30 -0.24
CA HIS A 30 -3.56 -15.70 -0.27
C HIS A 30 -2.24 -15.91 0.48
N ALA A 31 -1.32 -14.95 0.37
CA ALA A 31 -0.04 -14.95 1.06
C ALA A 31 0.15 -13.62 1.80
N PRO A 32 -0.39 -13.49 3.02
CA PRO A 32 -0.35 -12.25 3.80
C PRO A 32 1.06 -11.75 4.15
N ARG A 33 2.08 -12.61 4.02
CA ARG A 33 3.50 -12.29 4.26
C ARG A 33 4.35 -12.81 3.09
N PRO A 34 4.28 -12.17 1.91
CA PRO A 34 5.01 -12.64 0.75
C PRO A 34 6.52 -12.41 0.90
N PRO A 35 7.37 -13.09 0.12
CA PRO A 35 8.81 -12.86 0.14
C PRO A 35 9.18 -11.37 -0.05
N GLY A 36 10.09 -10.87 0.77
CA GLY A 36 10.55 -9.47 0.72
C GLY A 36 9.68 -8.46 1.46
N VAL A 37 8.59 -8.89 2.11
CA VAL A 37 7.84 -8.07 3.07
C VAL A 37 8.75 -7.62 4.21
N LYS A 38 8.57 -6.38 4.68
CA LYS A 38 9.25 -5.87 5.87
C LYS A 38 8.23 -5.39 6.90
N LYS A 39 8.37 -5.85 8.14
CA LYS A 39 7.66 -5.26 9.27
C LYS A 39 8.20 -3.84 9.52
N LEU A 40 7.33 -2.88 9.78
CA LEU A 40 7.74 -1.53 10.16
C LEU A 40 8.26 -1.54 11.61
N VAL A 41 9.41 -0.91 11.83
CA VAL A 41 9.98 -0.72 13.16
C VAL A 41 9.36 0.52 13.78
N GLY A 42 8.94 0.42 15.04
CA GLY A 42 8.30 1.53 15.77
C GLY A 42 6.82 1.77 15.42
N GLY A 43 6.22 0.94 14.55
CA GLY A 43 4.79 0.94 14.28
C GLY A 43 3.99 0.03 15.23
N ARG A 44 2.67 -0.06 15.02
CA ARG A 44 1.75 -0.93 15.79
C ARG A 44 1.70 -2.38 15.30
N GLY A 45 2.45 -2.73 14.25
CA GLY A 45 2.48 -4.09 13.70
C GLY A 45 2.33 -4.14 12.18
N GLU A 46 2.40 -3.00 11.52
CA GLU A 46 2.30 -2.82 10.09
C GLU A 46 3.41 -3.55 9.34
N TYR A 47 3.04 -4.08 8.18
CA TYR A 47 3.94 -4.63 7.18
C TYR A 47 3.99 -3.72 5.97
N ARG A 48 5.07 -3.85 5.19
CA ARG A 48 5.27 -3.07 3.99
C ARG A 48 5.85 -3.91 2.86
N ILE A 49 5.25 -3.77 1.68
CA ILE A 49 5.80 -4.25 0.41
C ILE A 49 6.02 -3.08 -0.56
N ARG A 50 6.94 -3.25 -1.51
CA ARG A 50 7.24 -2.27 -2.56
C ARG A 50 6.67 -2.74 -3.90
N VAL A 51 5.91 -1.87 -4.57
CA VAL A 51 5.37 -2.08 -5.91
C VAL A 51 5.82 -0.94 -6.80
N GLY A 52 6.98 -1.09 -7.44
CA GLY A 52 7.58 -0.02 -8.26
C GLY A 52 7.91 1.23 -7.43
N HIS A 53 7.25 2.35 -7.74
CA HIS A 53 7.35 3.62 -6.99
C HIS A 53 6.36 3.72 -5.83
N TYR A 54 5.57 2.70 -5.56
CA TYR A 54 4.58 2.72 -4.49
C TYR A 54 5.01 1.77 -3.37
N ARG A 55 4.60 2.08 -2.14
CA ARG A 55 4.65 1.19 -0.99
C ARG A 55 3.22 0.90 -0.58
N ILE A 56 2.93 -0.38 -0.39
CA ILE A 56 1.71 -0.81 0.28
C ILE A 56 2.10 -1.04 1.72
N VAL A 57 1.50 -0.29 2.63
CA VAL A 57 1.55 -0.52 4.08
C VAL A 57 0.25 -1.20 4.46
N TYR A 58 0.32 -2.26 5.25
CA TYR A 58 -0.87 -2.99 5.65
C TYR A 58 -0.75 -3.58 7.04
N GLU A 59 -1.89 -3.76 7.68
CA GLU A 59 -2.04 -4.45 8.95
C GLU A 59 -2.94 -5.66 8.75
N LEU A 60 -2.68 -6.73 9.51
CA LEU A 60 -3.52 -7.92 9.58
C LEU A 60 -4.27 -7.89 10.91
N HIS A 61 -5.59 -7.75 10.86
CA HIS A 61 -6.48 -7.79 12.01
C HIS A 61 -7.43 -8.95 11.85
N ASP A 62 -7.22 -10.03 12.60
CA ASP A 62 -7.95 -11.29 12.43
C ASP A 62 -7.96 -11.72 10.94
N ASP A 63 -9.10 -11.65 10.27
CA ASP A 63 -9.29 -11.96 8.83
C ASP A 63 -9.43 -10.72 7.93
N VAL A 64 -9.16 -9.53 8.47
CA VAL A 64 -9.29 -8.24 7.79
C VAL A 64 -7.91 -7.68 7.45
N LEU A 65 -7.71 -7.44 6.15
CA LEU A 65 -6.53 -6.77 5.63
C LEU A 65 -6.81 -5.27 5.50
N VAL A 66 -6.20 -4.46 6.36
CA VAL A 66 -6.27 -3.00 6.29
C VAL A 66 -5.08 -2.51 5.47
N ILE A 67 -5.35 -1.79 4.38
CA ILE A 67 -4.33 -1.42 3.39
C ILE A 67 -4.28 0.09 3.18
N GLU A 68 -3.07 0.64 3.23
CA GLU A 68 -2.74 1.99 2.84
C GLU A 68 -1.70 1.98 1.71
N VAL A 69 -1.94 2.75 0.64
CA VAL A 69 -1.02 2.86 -0.50
C VAL A 69 -0.33 4.22 -0.46
N ILE A 70 0.99 4.19 -0.29
CA ILE A 70 1.84 5.37 -0.21
C ILE A 70 2.67 5.49 -1.49
N SER A 71 2.66 6.66 -2.13
CA SER A 71 3.51 6.94 -3.29
C SER A 71 4.89 7.41 -2.87
N LEU A 72 5.93 6.95 -3.58
CA LEU A 72 7.33 7.34 -3.42
C LEU A 72 7.75 8.19 -4.59
N GLY A 73 7.28 9.43 -4.61
CA GLY A 73 7.91 10.44 -5.44
C GLY A 73 9.35 10.72 -4.97
N HIS A 74 10.15 11.27 -5.86
CA HIS A 74 11.37 11.98 -5.46
C HIS A 74 10.95 13.07 -4.47
N ARG A 75 11.70 13.36 -3.39
CA ARG A 75 11.34 14.30 -2.30
C ARG A 75 10.75 15.66 -2.73
N ARG A 76 10.97 16.07 -3.99
CA ARG A 76 10.48 17.31 -4.60
C ARG A 76 9.11 17.21 -5.29
N GLU A 77 8.62 16.02 -5.63
CA GLU A 77 7.36 15.85 -6.38
C GLU A 77 6.16 15.51 -5.50
N ILE A 78 6.37 14.88 -4.34
CA ILE A 78 5.27 14.46 -3.45
C ILE A 78 4.47 15.66 -2.92
N TYR A 79 5.08 16.85 -2.79
CA TYR A 79 4.43 18.06 -2.30
C TYR A 79 3.82 18.96 -3.40
N ARG A 80 3.91 18.62 -4.69
CA ARG A 80 3.45 19.52 -5.77
C ARG A 80 1.95 19.40 -6.09
N ARG A 81 1.13 18.84 -5.20
CA ARG A 81 -0.33 18.77 -5.39
C ARG A 81 -1.08 19.33 -4.19
N GLU A 82 -0.81 20.60 -3.89
CA GLU A 82 -1.72 21.49 -3.16
C GLU A 82 -1.63 22.91 -3.78
N ARG A 83 -1.95 23.03 -5.07
CA ARG A 83 -2.34 24.31 -5.70
C ARG A 83 -3.48 24.07 -6.67
#